data_AF-A0A955IKZ2-F1
#
_entry.id   AF-A0A955IKZ2-F1
#
_cell.length_a   1.000
_cell.length_b   1.000
_cell.length_c   1.000
_cell.angle_alpha   90.00
_cell.angle_beta   90.00
_cell.angle_gamma   90.00
#
_symmetry.space_group_name_H-M   'P 1'
#
loop_
_entity.id
_entity.type
_entity.pdbx_description
1 polymer ?
#
loop_
_entity_poly.entity_id
_entity_poly.type
_entity_poly.pdbx_seq_one_letter_code
_entity_poly.pdbx_strand_id
1 'polypeptide(L)' 'MGMQTGRTKLENSMKELLLYWERTNEVWDDAASQDFEVRHLLPLEPKIRTAVSAMERMAALLHQARNDCRGTDPF' A
#
# COMPACT_ATOMS: atom_id res chain seq x y z
N MET A 1 -1.07 -10.95 12.58
CA MET A 1 0.28 -10.39 12.34
C MET A 1 0.58 -10.20 10.85
N GLY A 2 0.29 -11.17 9.95
CA GLY A 2 0.63 -11.04 8.53
C GLY A 2 0.07 -9.82 7.78
N MET A 3 -1.19 -9.42 8.04
CA MET A 3 -1.84 -8.29 7.35
C MET A 3 -1.14 -6.95 7.60
N GLN A 4 -0.76 -6.67 8.85
CA GLN A 4 -0.11 -5.41 9.23
C GLN A 4 1.30 -5.32 8.64
N THR A 5 2.06 -6.43 8.67
CA THR A 5 3.38 -6.50 8.03
C THR A 5 3.29 -6.29 6.52
N GLY A 6 2.30 -6.91 5.86
CA GLY A 6 2.05 -6.70 4.43
C GLY A 6 1.73 -5.25 4.09
N ARG A 7 0.90 -4.59 4.91
CA ARG A 7 0.54 -3.18 4.75
C ARG A 7 1.78 -2.28 4.82
N THR A 8 2.56 -2.42 5.89
CA THR A 8 3.80 -1.65 6.08
C THR A 8 4.80 -1.88 4.94
N LYS A 9 4.94 -3.13 4.48
CA LYS A 9 5.82 -3.44 3.35
C LYS A 9 5.36 -2.73 2.07
N LEU A 10 4.06 -2.75 1.78
CA LEU A 10 3.50 -2.09 0.59
C LEU A 10 3.68 -0.56 0.64
N GLU A 11 3.45 0.05 1.79
CA GLU A 11 3.69 1.50 2.00
C GLU A 11 5.15 1.87 1.81
N ASN A 12 6.07 1.07 2.35
CA ASN A 12 7.50 1.32 2.24
C ASN A 12 8.00 1.16 0.81
N SER A 13 7.58 0.10 0.11
CA SER A 13 7.94 -0.10 -1.29
C SER A 13 7.43 1.01 -2.20
N MET A 14 6.27 1.61 -1.91
CA MET A 14 5.79 2.78 -2.64
C MET A 14 6.68 4.01 -2.42
N LYS A 15 7.10 4.26 -1.17
CA LYS A 15 8.02 5.36 -0.86
C LYS A 15 9.37 5.18 -1.55
N GLU A 16 9.90 3.96 -1.52
CA GLU A 16 11.15 3.62 -2.21
C GLU A 16 11.03 3.85 -3.71
N LEU A 17 9.93 3.41 -4.33
CA LEU A 17 9.68 3.64 -5.76
C LEU A 17 9.72 5.13 -6.12
N LEU A 18 9.03 5.98 -5.35
CA LEU A 18 9.01 7.42 -5.60
C LEU A 18 10.39 8.06 -5.42
N LEU A 19 11.14 7.64 -4.40
CA LEU A 19 12.51 8.10 -4.18
C LEU A 19 13.44 7.74 -5.34
N TYR A 20 13.32 6.50 -5.86
CA TYR A 20 14.09 6.09 -7.03
C TYR A 20 13.64 6.80 -8.29
N TRP A 21 12.34 7.09 -8.43
CA TRP A 21 11.83 7.86 -9.55
C TRP A 21 12.40 9.28 -9.57
N GLU A 22 12.40 9.98 -8.44
CA GLU A 22 12.98 11.33 -8.31
C GLU A 22 14.44 11.36 -8.81
N ARG A 23 15.27 10.45 -8.31
CA ARG A 23 16.68 10.30 -8.75
C ARG A 23 16.82 9.93 -10.22
N THR A 24 15.90 9.11 -10.73
CA THR A 24 15.94 8.72 -12.14
C THR A 24 15.63 9.92 -13.02
N ASN A 25 14.68 10.75 -12.62
CA ASN A 25 14.25 11.93 -13.35
C ASN A 25 15.33 13.04 -13.38
N GLU A 26 16.29 13.04 -12.44
CA GLU A 26 17.47 13.93 -12.49
C GLU A 26 18.35 13.71 -13.74
N VAL A 27 18.35 12.48 -14.28
CA VAL A 27 19.20 12.10 -15.42
C VAL A 27 18.37 11.76 -16.66
N TRP A 28 17.11 11.36 -16.47
CA TRP A 28 16.17 10.97 -17.52
C TRP A 28 14.91 11.84 -17.49
N ASP A 29 15.00 13.04 -18.08
CA ASP A 29 13.93 14.06 -18.16
C ASP A 29 13.49 14.31 -19.62
N ASP A 30 13.27 13.24 -20.38
CA ASP A 30 12.79 13.34 -21.76
C ASP A 30 11.27 13.07 -21.85
N ALA A 31 10.73 13.16 -23.07
CA ALA A 31 9.31 12.89 -23.29
C ALA A 31 8.90 11.45 -22.90
N ALA A 32 9.83 10.49 -22.90
CA ALA A 32 9.54 9.12 -22.51
C ALA A 32 9.45 8.97 -20.98
N SER A 33 10.25 9.72 -20.21
CA SER A 33 10.14 9.73 -18.75
C SER A 33 8.81 10.35 -18.28
N GLN A 34 8.39 11.46 -18.91
CA GLN A 34 7.08 12.08 -18.65
C GLN A 34 5.92 11.13 -18.97
N ASP A 35 6.00 10.43 -20.11
CA ASP A 35 4.99 9.46 -20.52
C ASP A 35 4.94 8.26 -19.55
N PHE A 36 6.09 7.80 -19.06
CA PHE A 36 6.18 6.76 -18.05
C PHE A 36 5.50 7.18 -16.73
N GLU A 37 5.79 8.38 -16.25
CA GLU A 37 5.19 8.91 -15.02
C GLU A 37 3.66 8.97 -15.12
N VAL A 38 3.16 9.53 -16.21
CA VAL A 38 1.71 9.68 -16.42
C VAL A 38 1.01 8.34 -16.59
N ARG A 39 1.59 7.40 -17.33
CA ARG A 39 0.94 6.11 -17.62
C ARG A 39 1.05 5.12 -16.47
N HIS A 40 2.13 5.16 -15.70
CA HIS A 40 2.45 4.12 -14.73
C HIS A 40 2.48 4.59 -13.29
N LEU A 41 3.17 5.70 -12.98
CA LEU A 41 3.36 6.14 -11.60
C LEU A 41 2.13 6.87 -11.04
N LEU A 42 1.61 7.88 -11.75
CA LEU A 42 0.44 8.64 -11.29
C LEU A 42 -0.78 7.75 -11.01
N PRO A 43 -1.11 6.73 -11.85
CA PRO A 43 -2.25 5.85 -11.56
C PRO A 43 -1.96 4.82 -10.47
N LEU A 44 -0.69 4.54 -10.16
CA LEU A 44 -0.30 3.51 -9.21
C LEU A 44 -0.45 3.98 -7.76
N GLU A 45 -0.11 5.23 -7.47
CA GLU A 45 -0.23 5.81 -6.13
C GLU A 45 -1.64 5.69 -5.51
N PRO A 46 -2.72 6.14 -6.17
CA PRO A 46 -4.07 6.03 -5.60
C PRO A 46 -4.52 4.57 -5.45
N LYS A 47 -4.05 3.66 -6.32
CA LYS A 47 -4.34 2.21 -6.21
C LYS A 47 -3.68 1.62 -4.96
N ILE A 48 -2.43 1.98 -4.69
CA ILE A 48 -1.72 1.53 -3.50
C ILE A 48 -2.38 2.09 -2.24
N ARG A 49 -2.72 3.39 -2.21
CA ARG A 49 -3.46 3.99 -1.08
C ARG A 49 -4.78 3.28 -0.81
N THR A 50 -5.51 2.94 -1.87
CA THR A 50 -6.77 2.18 -1.77
C THR A 50 -6.53 0.78 -1.19
N ALA A 51 -5.51 0.07 -1.67
CA ALA A 51 -5.16 -1.25 -1.17
C ALA A 51 -4.77 -1.21 0.32
N VAL A 52 -3.92 -0.26 0.72
CA VAL A 52 -3.53 -0.05 2.12
C VAL A 52 -4.75 0.18 3.01
N SER A 53 -5.67 1.07 2.61
CA SER A 53 -6.90 1.32 3.38
C SER A 53 -7.79 0.08 3.49
N ALA A 54 -7.91 -0.71 2.41
CA ALA A 54 -8.64 -1.97 2.44
C ALA A 54 -7.99 -2.98 3.41
N MET A 55 -6.65 -3.06 3.45
CA MET A 55 -5.92 -3.92 4.38
C MET A 55 -6.13 -3.52 5.84
N GLU A 56 -6.22 -2.23 6.14
CA GLU A 56 -6.54 -1.73 7.49
C GLU A 56 -7.94 -2.15 7.94
N ARG A 57 -8.94 -1.99 7.06
CA ARG A 57 -10.32 -2.42 7.32
C ARG A 57 -10.40 -3.93 7.56
N MET A 58 -9.73 -4.72 6.72
CA MET A 58 -9.67 -6.17 6.90
C MET A 58 -8.97 -6.56 8.21
N ALA A 59 -7.91 -5.87 8.60
CA ALA A 59 -7.23 -6.12 9.87
C ALA A 59 -8.16 -5.86 11.06
N ALA A 60 -8.94 -4.78 11.02
CA ALA A 60 -9.91 -4.45 12.06
C ALA A 60 -11.01 -5.51 12.17
N LEU A 61 -11.60 -5.92 11.04
CA LEU A 61 -12.64 -6.96 10.99
C LEU A 61 -12.13 -8.30 11.51
N LEU A 62 -10.92 -8.73 11.14
CA LEU A 62 -10.32 -9.96 11.64
C LEU A 62 -10.03 -9.88 13.15
N HIS A 63 -9.64 -8.71 13.65
CA HIS A 63 -9.45 -8.50 15.08
C HIS A 63 -10.78 -8.61 15.84
N GLN A 64 -11.84 -8.01 15.31
CA GLN A 64 -13.18 -8.10 15.88
C GLN A 64 -13.69 -9.54 15.87
N ALA A 65 -13.66 -10.22 14.71
CA ALA A 65 -14.09 -11.62 14.61
C ALA A 65 -13.35 -12.55 15.58
N ARG A 66 -12.03 -12.33 15.77
CA ARG A 66 -11.25 -13.10 16.74
C ARG A 66 -11.68 -12.82 18.18
N ASN A 67 -12.07 -11.59 18.50
CA ASN A 67 -12.58 -11.24 19.82
C ASN A 67 -13.97 -11.83 20.05
N ASP A 68 -14.84 -11.79 19.05
CA ASP A 68 -16.20 -12.35 19.10
C ASP A 68 -16.15 -13.87 19.34
N CYS A 69 -15.25 -14.59 18.65
CA CYS A 69 -15.01 -16.02 18.89
C CYS A 69 -14.38 -16.34 20.25
N ARG A 70 -13.77 -15.36 20.94
CA ARG A 70 -13.23 -15.52 22.30
C ARG A 70 -14.23 -15.12 23.38
N GLY A 71 -15.21 -14.28 23.05
CA GLY A 71 -16.27 -13.82 23.93
C GLY A 71 -17.53 -14.68 23.92
N THR A 72 -17.59 -15.69 23.05
CA THR A 72 -18.65 -16.71 23.03
C THR A 72 -18.26 -17.91 23.89
N ASP A 73 -18.13 -17.69 25.19
CA ASP A 73 -18.21 -18.78 26.15
C ASP A 73 -19.02 -18.34 27.38
N PRO A 74 -20.33 -18.65 27.42
CA PRO A 74 -21.09 -18.65 28.64
C PRO A 74 -21.54 -20.06 28.99
N PHE A 75 -20.63 -21.04 29.18
CA PHE A 75 -20.87 -22.25 30.01
C PHE A 75 -19.58 -22.85 30.56
#